data_AF-D9PVX5-F1
#
_entry.id   AF-D9PVX5-F1
#
_cell.length_a   1.000
_cell.length_b   1.000
_cell.length_c   1.000
_cell.angle_alpha   90.00
_cell.angle_beta   90.00
_cell.angle_gamma   90.00
#
_symmetry.space_group_name_H-M   'P 1'
#
loop_
_entity.id
_entity.type
_entity.pdbx_description
1 polymer ?
#
loop_
_entity_poly.entity_id
_entity_poly.type
_entity_poly.pdbx_seq_one_letter_code
_entity_poly.pdbx_strand_id
1 'polypeptide(L)'
;MECLRLYLVFLSFGAEIAFSAVVMIFLLANLIGILSALPGGMGSMEVSMAGLFVLFGVPGFLAGSIAIVDRLISFWSVTALGAILSSYYAGDILDVVRSYILDIKT
;
A
#
# COMPACT_ATOMS: atom_id res chain seq x y z
N MET A 1 -2.10 13.01 1.33
CA MET A 1 -0.93 12.64 0.51
C MET A 1 -1.25 11.54 -0.49
N GLU A 2 -2.07 10.53 -0.13
CA GLU A 2 -2.31 9.35 -0.98
C GLU A 2 -3.07 9.66 -2.28
N CYS A 3 -4.14 10.46 -2.24
CA CYS A 3 -4.86 10.86 -3.46
C CYS A 3 -3.98 11.65 -4.45
N LEU A 4 -3.06 12.47 -3.93
CA LEU A 4 -2.11 13.23 -4.76
C LEU A 4 -1.12 12.29 -5.44
N ARG A 5 -0.58 11.31 -4.71
CA ARG A 5 0.32 10.32 -5.32
C ARG A 5 -0.42 9.53 -6.40
N LEU A 6 -1.62 9.04 -6.10
CA LEU A 6 -2.40 8.28 -7.07
C LEU A 6 -2.65 9.10 -8.34
N TYR A 7 -3.01 10.38 -8.20
CA TYR A 7 -3.16 11.30 -9.32
C TYR A 7 -1.87 11.49 -10.14
N LEU A 8 -0.70 11.59 -9.48
CA LEU A 8 0.60 11.66 -10.16
C LEU A 8 0.92 10.36 -10.90
N VAL A 9 0.54 9.20 -10.36
CA VAL A 9 0.68 7.92 -11.07
C VAL A 9 -0.21 7.91 -12.31
N PHE A 10 -1.48 8.34 -12.20
CA PHE A 10 -2.36 8.51 -13.37
C PHE A 10 -1.73 9.37 -14.46
N LEU A 11 -1.16 10.52 -14.07
CA LEU A 11 -0.48 11.43 -14.98
C LEU A 11 0.74 10.78 -15.65
N SER A 12 1.51 9.97 -14.91
CA SER A 12 2.69 9.27 -15.45
C SER A 12 2.35 8.23 -16.53
N PHE A 13 1.15 7.66 -16.48
CA PHE A 13 0.64 6.72 -17.49
C PHE A 13 -0.12 7.41 -18.62
N GLY A 14 -0.21 8.75 -18.62
CA GLY A 14 -0.95 9.53 -19.63
C GLY A 14 -2.47 9.37 -19.53
N ALA A 15 -2.97 8.87 -18.41
CA ALA A 15 -4.40 8.68 -18.18
C ALA A 15 -4.98 9.96 -17.54
N GLU A 16 -5.65 10.77 -18.36
CA GLU A 16 -6.32 11.99 -17.89
C GLU A 16 -7.65 11.63 -17.20
N ILE A 17 -7.65 11.68 -15.87
CA ILE A 17 -8.83 11.52 -15.04
C ILE A 17 -9.04 12.77 -14.20
N ALA A 18 -10.30 13.18 -14.01
CA ALA A 18 -10.61 14.30 -13.15
C ALA A 18 -10.15 14.03 -11.70
N PHE A 19 -9.55 15.03 -11.05
CA PHE A 19 -9.06 14.88 -9.67
C PHE A 19 -10.17 14.43 -8.70
N SER A 20 -11.40 14.90 -8.90
CA SER A 20 -12.58 14.48 -8.13
C SER A 20 -12.87 12.97 -8.26
N ALA A 21 -12.69 12.39 -9.45
CA ALA A 21 -12.87 10.98 -9.68
C ALA A 21 -11.81 10.15 -8.95
N VAL A 22 -10.53 10.59 -8.93
CA VAL A 22 -9.47 9.93 -8.16
C VAL A 22 -9.81 9.86 -6.68
N VAL A 23 -10.28 10.98 -6.11
CA VAL A 23 -10.68 11.04 -4.71
C VAL A 23 -11.82 10.07 -4.42
N MET A 24 -12.83 10.02 -5.29
CA MET A 24 -13.98 9.15 -5.11
C MET A 24 -13.60 7.67 -5.20
N ILE A 25 -12.77 7.31 -6.17
CA ILE A 25 -12.27 5.94 -6.35
C ILE A 25 -11.42 5.53 -5.15
N PHE A 26 -10.53 6.41 -4.68
CA PHE A 26 -9.71 6.14 -3.51
C PHE A 26 -10.56 5.90 -2.25
N LEU A 27 -11.57 6.73 -2.01
CA LEU A 27 -12.48 6.57 -0.87
C LEU A 27 -13.26 5.24 -0.93
N LEU A 28 -13.80 4.89 -2.09
CA LEU A 28 -14.52 3.63 -2.30
C LEU A 28 -13.60 2.42 -2.11
N ALA A 29 -12.40 2.46 -2.68
CA ALA A 29 -11.40 1.40 -2.53
C ALA A 29 -10.96 1.24 -1.06
N ASN A 30 -10.83 2.35 -0.32
CA ASN A 30 -10.53 2.31 1.11
C ASN A 30 -11.67 1.68 1.91
N LEU A 31 -12.92 2.01 1.58
CA LEU A 31 -14.09 1.40 2.22
C LEU A 31 -14.11 -0.12 2.02
N ILE A 32 -13.85 -0.57 0.80
CA ILE A 32 -13.73 -2.00 0.46
C ILE A 32 -12.53 -2.63 1.16
N GLY A 33 -11.41 -1.91 1.24
CA GLY A 33 -10.20 -2.34 1.95
C GLY A 33 -10.45 -2.58 3.44
N ILE A 34 -11.23 -1.72 4.10
CA ILE A 34 -11.63 -1.89 5.51
C ILE A 34 -12.51 -3.13 5.67
N LEU A 35 -13.50 -3.32 4.79
CA LEU A 35 -14.39 -4.49 4.81
C LEU A 35 -13.65 -5.80 4.56
N SER A 36 -12.56 -5.74 3.79
CA SER A 36 -11.83 -6.91 3.36
C SER A 36 -11.09 -7.63 4.50
N ALA A 37 -10.85 -6.98 5.65
CA ALA A 37 -10.17 -7.54 6.83
C ALA A 37 -8.84 -8.31 6.58
N LEU A 38 -8.29 -8.21 5.37
CA LEU A 38 -7.05 -8.87 4.97
C LEU A 38 -5.88 -8.10 5.60
N PRO A 39 -4.97 -8.76 6.34
CA PRO A 39 -3.80 -8.10 6.89
C PRO A 39 -2.98 -7.47 5.75
N GLY A 40 -2.80 -6.14 5.78
CA GLY A 40 -2.15 -5.37 4.72
C GLY A 40 -2.99 -5.10 3.47
N GLY A 41 -4.24 -5.57 3.41
CA GLY A 41 -5.15 -5.35 2.28
C GLY A 41 -4.57 -5.82 0.93
N MET A 42 -3.74 -6.87 0.95
CA MET A 42 -3.13 -7.45 -0.26
C MET A 42 -4.23 -8.05 -1.14
N GLY A 43 -4.26 -7.68 -2.41
CA GLY A 43 -5.22 -8.13 -3.42
C GLY A 43 -6.52 -7.33 -3.43
N SER A 44 -7.17 -7.13 -2.28
CA SER A 44 -8.51 -6.51 -2.24
C SER A 44 -8.52 -5.06 -2.67
N MET A 45 -7.51 -4.28 -2.25
CA MET A 45 -7.40 -2.87 -2.62
C MET A 45 -6.92 -2.69 -4.07
N GLU A 46 -6.05 -3.57 -4.57
CA GLU A 46 -5.59 -3.54 -5.97
C GLU A 46 -6.73 -3.88 -6.93
N VAL A 47 -7.51 -4.91 -6.60
CA VAL A 47 -8.67 -5.33 -7.40
C VAL A 47 -9.77 -4.28 -7.35
N SER A 48 -10.04 -3.67 -6.19
CA SER A 48 -11.06 -2.63 -6.09
C SER A 48 -10.64 -1.34 -6.79
N MET A 49 -9.39 -0.89 -6.66
CA MET A 49 -8.87 0.24 -7.44
C MET A 49 -8.92 -0.03 -8.94
N ALA A 50 -8.35 -1.15 -9.40
CA ALA A 50 -8.35 -1.50 -10.81
C ALA A 50 -9.78 -1.63 -11.36
N GLY A 51 -10.69 -2.26 -10.62
CA GLY A 51 -12.10 -2.38 -11.00
C GLY A 51 -12.79 -1.02 -11.08
N LEU A 52 -12.56 -0.13 -10.11
CA LEU A 52 -13.11 1.23 -10.13
C LEU A 52 -12.51 2.06 -11.28
N PHE A 53 -11.22 1.95 -11.59
CA PHE A 53 -10.63 2.64 -12.74
C PHE A 53 -11.24 2.19 -14.07
N VAL A 54 -11.50 0.89 -14.23
CA VAL A 54 -12.21 0.35 -15.41
C VAL A 54 -13.62 0.92 -15.51
N LEU A 55 -14.34 1.01 -14.39
CA LEU A 55 -15.68 1.61 -14.35
C LEU A 55 -15.68 3.10 -14.73
N PHE A 56 -14.59 3.82 -14.42
CA PHE A 56 -14.40 5.21 -14.82
C PHE A 56 -13.81 5.39 -16.23
N GLY A 57 -13.70 4.31 -17.02
CA GLY A 57 -13.33 4.37 -18.43
C GLY A 57 -11.85 4.15 -18.74
N VAL A 58 -11.03 3.77 -17.74
CA VAL A 58 -9.61 3.45 -17.95
C VAL A 58 -9.48 2.04 -18.54
N PRO A 59 -8.67 1.83 -19.59
CA PRO A 59 -8.42 0.49 -20.11
C PRO A 59 -7.90 -0.45 -19.02
N GLY A 60 -8.44 -1.68 -18.93
CA GLY A 60 -8.12 -2.60 -17.82
C GLY A 60 -6.63 -2.88 -17.61
N PHE A 61 -5.86 -2.94 -18.70
CA PHE A 61 -4.40 -3.08 -18.63
C PHE A 61 -3.71 -1.87 -17.96
N LEU A 62 -4.16 -0.64 -18.26
CA LEU A 62 -3.66 0.58 -17.64
C LEU A 62 -4.12 0.67 -16.18
N ALA A 63 -5.39 0.36 -15.90
CA ALA A 63 -5.96 0.36 -14.55
C ALA A 63 -5.20 -0.56 -13.59
N GLY A 64 -4.90 -1.80 -14.02
CA GLY A 64 -4.10 -2.74 -13.25
C GLY A 64 -2.66 -2.26 -13.04
N SER A 65 -2.03 -1.71 -14.08
CA SER A 65 -0.67 -1.18 -14.00
C SER A 65 -0.56 -0.03 -13.01
N ILE A 66 -1.50 0.92 -13.05
CA ILE A 66 -1.57 2.07 -12.14
C ILE A 66 -1.75 1.59 -10.69
N ALA A 67 -2.67 0.65 -10.45
CA ALA A 67 -2.92 0.12 -9.11
C ALA A 67 -1.68 -0.59 -8.52
N ILE A 68 -0.95 -1.36 -9.33
CA ILE A 68 0.28 -2.05 -8.90
C ILE A 68 1.38 -1.05 -8.58
N VAL A 69 1.62 -0.05 -9.45
CA VAL A 69 2.65 0.97 -9.21
C VAL A 69 2.34 1.78 -7.96
N ASP A 70 1.07 2.15 -7.75
CA ASP A 70 0.64 2.83 -6.55
C ASP A 70 0.96 2.01 -5.29
N ARG A 71 0.63 0.71 -5.28
CA ARG A 71 0.96 -0.17 -4.15
C ARG A 71 2.46 -0.37 -3.94
N LEU A 72 3.25 -0.45 -5.01
CA LEU A 72 4.69 -0.56 -4.92
C LEU A 72 5.30 0.63 -4.16
N ILE A 73 4.78 1.84 -4.41
CA ILE A 73 5.24 3.06 -3.77
C ILE A 73 4.69 3.19 -2.34
N SER A 74 3.41 2.85 -2.10
CA SER A 74 2.81 3.00 -0.75
C SER A 74 3.28 1.94 0.22
N PHE A 75 3.09 0.69 -0.16
CA PHE A 75 3.12 -0.42 0.76
C PHE A 75 4.49 -1.07 0.74
N TRP A 76 4.98 -1.40 -0.45
CA TRP A 76 6.23 -2.14 -0.60
C TRP A 76 7.45 -1.30 -0.25
N SER A 77 7.46 -0.01 -0.61
CA SER A 77 8.57 0.88 -0.26
C SER A 77 8.70 1.06 1.27
N VAL A 78 7.59 1.29 1.96
CA VAL A 78 7.57 1.44 3.42
C VAL A 78 7.90 0.11 4.11
N THR A 79 7.34 -1.00 3.62
CA THR A 79 7.61 -2.34 4.17
C THR A 79 9.07 -2.74 3.99
N ALA A 80 9.66 -2.48 2.82
CA ALA A 80 11.06 -2.77 2.56
C ALA A 80 11.98 -1.94 3.47
N LEU A 81 11.72 -0.64 3.61
CA LEU A 81 12.49 0.23 4.52
C LEU A 81 12.36 -0.25 5.98
N GLY A 82 11.15 -0.57 6.43
CA GLY A 82 10.91 -1.12 7.76
C GLY A 82 11.64 -2.45 7.99
N ALA A 83 11.64 -3.34 7.01
CA ALA A 83 12.33 -4.62 7.08
C ALA A 83 13.85 -4.45 7.14
N ILE A 84 14.42 -3.53 6.34
CA ILE A 84 15.86 -3.23 6.36
C ILE A 84 16.25 -2.67 7.73
N LEU A 85 15.56 -1.62 8.19
CA LEU A 85 15.86 -0.99 9.49
C LEU A 85 15.70 -1.98 10.65
N SER A 86 14.62 -2.76 10.64
CA SER A 86 14.41 -3.82 11.62
C SER A 86 15.56 -4.82 11.59
N SER A 87 16.02 -5.26 10.41
CA SER A 87 17.15 -6.20 10.32
C SER A 87 18.46 -5.66 10.88
N TYR A 88 18.71 -4.34 10.77
CA TYR A 88 19.90 -3.71 11.37
C TYR A 88 19.82 -3.61 12.90
N TYR A 89 18.65 -3.26 13.44
CA TYR A 89 18.46 -3.10 14.90
C TYR A 89 18.03 -4.39 15.61
N ALA A 90 17.60 -5.41 14.86
CA ALA A 90 17.09 -6.66 15.40
C ALA A 90 18.14 -7.37 16.25
N GLY A 91 19.43 -7.33 15.86
CA GLY A 91 20.50 -7.93 16.65
C GLY A 91 20.59 -7.33 18.06
N ASP A 92 20.63 -6.00 18.14
CA ASP A 92 20.77 -5.26 19.40
C ASP A 92 19.53 -5.46 20.29
N ILE A 93 18.34 -5.41 19.70
CA ILE A 93 17.08 -5.66 20.42
C ILE A 93 16.99 -7.11 20.92
N LEU A 94 17.43 -8.08 20.12
CA LEU A 94 17.40 -9.50 20.50
C LEU A 94 18.35 -9.79 21.66
N ASP A 95 19.52 -9.16 21.69
CA ASP A 95 20.49 -9.31 22.77
C ASP A 95 19.95 -8.70 24.08
N VAL A 96 19.32 -7.53 24.01
CA VAL A 96 18.64 -6.89 25.15
C VAL A 96 17.48 -7.74 25.68
N VAL A 97 16.62 -8.26 24.80
CA VAL A 97 15.50 -9.13 25.21
C VAL A 97 16.02 -10.42 25.85
N ARG A 98 17.10 -10.99 25.30
CA ARG A 98 17.74 -12.19 25.85
C ARG A 98 18.29 -11.97 27.25
N SER A 99 18.85 -10.80 27.55
CA SER A 99 19.35 -10.49 28.90
C SER A 99 18.22 -10.44 29.93
N TYR A 100 17.08 -9.81 29.62
CA TYR A 100 15.94 -9.75 30.53
C TYR A 100 15.32 -11.14 30.81
N ILE A 101 15.25 -12.00 29.80
CA ILE A 101 14.73 -13.37 29.96
C ILE A 101 15.65 -14.21 30.86
N LEU A 102 16.96 -14.03 30.76
CA LEU A 102 17.93 -14.73 31.61
C LEU A 102 17.89 -14.21 33.07
N ASP A 103 17.65 -12.91 33.26
CA ASP A 103 17.53 -12.30 34.58
C ASP A 103 16.28 -12.78 35.34
N ILE A 104 15.14 -12.96 34.66
CA ILE A 104 13.91 -13.53 35.24
C ILE A 104 14.06 -14.99 35.69
N LYS A 105 15.03 -15.72 35.11
CA LYS A 105 15.20 -17.17 35.35
C LYS A 105 16.15 -17.49 36.51
N THR A 106 16.74 -16.48 37.13
CA THR A 106 17.68 -16.58 38.27
C THR A 106 17.01 -16.09 39.54
#